data_AF-A0A3B9MRV5-F1
#
_entry.id   AF-A0A3B9MRV5-F1
#
_cell.length_a   1.000
_cell.length_b   1.000
_cell.length_c   1.000
_cell.angle_alpha   90.00
_cell.angle_beta   90.00
_cell.angle_gamma   90.00
#
_symmetry.space_group_name_H-M   'P 1'
#
loop_
_entity.id
_entity.type
_entity.pdbx_description
1 polymer ?
#
loop_
_entity_poly.entity_id
_entity_poly.type
_entity_poly.pdbx_seq_one_letter_code
_entity_poly.pdbx_strand_id
1 'polypeptide(L)'
;MNTKAIKRDKGFTLVELIVVLVILAILAAIIVPALLGYIDKAREKQDIIEAKACITAAQAVLSEEYGKTKGKIELDDKNPVINVIKERQAANLNPKEPTKDNGDVDLTGTSYAKRILQLADLDPYCFMFAVGSNHKSNGNVSYATEHDKYTVYYGFYMATADSEPVYYYNGEWTKANPRYKDSSAIFTNRNVVQVGPLKGKRLQYYLVANKTGKGSVDSSNFWNWLKAMH
;
A
#
# COMPACT_ATOMS: atom_id res chain seq x y z
N MET A 1 -28.30 -80.40 -23.15
CA MET A 1 -27.65 -80.03 -21.88
C MET A 1 -26.85 -78.76 -22.12
N ASN A 2 -27.19 -77.66 -21.45
CA ASN A 2 -26.56 -76.36 -21.66
C ASN A 2 -25.82 -75.96 -20.38
N THR A 3 -24.50 -76.04 -20.39
CA THR A 3 -23.66 -75.78 -19.20
C THR A 3 -23.23 -74.32 -19.22
N LYS A 4 -23.94 -73.46 -18.47
CA LYS A 4 -23.52 -72.06 -18.27
C LYS A 4 -22.22 -72.04 -17.45
N ALA A 5 -21.13 -71.60 -18.06
CA ALA A 5 -19.89 -71.30 -17.36
C ALA A 5 -20.07 -70.02 -16.51
N ILE A 6 -19.93 -70.14 -15.19
CA ILE A 6 -19.97 -69.02 -14.25
C ILE A 6 -18.63 -68.27 -14.37
N LYS A 7 -18.65 -67.05 -14.93
CA LYS A 7 -17.51 -66.12 -14.85
C LYS A 7 -17.30 -65.73 -13.38
N ARG A 8 -16.11 -66.02 -12.84
CA ARG A 8 -15.69 -65.50 -11.54
C ARG A 8 -15.14 -64.10 -11.75
N ASP A 9 -15.90 -63.08 -11.36
CA ASP A 9 -15.38 -61.72 -11.27
C ASP A 9 -14.29 -61.69 -10.19
N LYS A 10 -13.05 -61.39 -10.61
CA LYS A 10 -11.95 -61.20 -9.69
C LYS A 10 -12.19 -59.87 -8.96
N GLY A 11 -12.78 -59.94 -7.77
CA GLY A 11 -12.93 -58.79 -6.88
C GLY A 11 -11.56 -58.26 -6.47
N PHE A 12 -11.45 -56.92 -6.41
CA PHE A 12 -10.26 -56.21 -5.94
C PHE A 12 -9.90 -56.68 -4.52
N THR A 13 -8.63 -56.93 -4.25
CA THR A 13 -8.23 -57.35 -2.90
C THR A 13 -8.14 -56.14 -1.97
N LEU A 14 -8.46 -56.33 -0.69
CA LEU A 14 -8.29 -55.27 0.33
C LEU A 14 -6.82 -54.80 0.41
N VAL A 15 -5.88 -55.71 0.14
CA VAL A 15 -4.44 -55.41 0.13
C VAL A 15 -4.09 -54.43 -0.99
N GLU A 16 -4.58 -54.65 -2.21
CA GLU A 16 -4.37 -53.72 -3.33
C GLU A 16 -4.89 -52.32 -3.02
N LEU A 17 -6.03 -52.21 -2.34
CA LEU A 17 -6.59 -50.92 -1.94
C LEU A 17 -5.71 -50.21 -0.89
N ILE A 18 -5.21 -50.93 0.11
CA ILE A 18 -4.37 -50.35 1.17
C ILE A 18 -3.04 -49.84 0.61
N VAL A 19 -2.41 -50.59 -0.31
CA VAL A 19 -1.14 -50.16 -0.93
C VAL A 19 -1.33 -48.84 -1.69
N VAL A 20 -2.42 -48.71 -2.44
CA VAL A 20 -2.74 -47.47 -3.17
C VAL A 20 -2.96 -46.31 -2.19
N LEU A 21 -3.72 -46.52 -1.11
CA LEU A 21 -3.95 -45.49 -0.09
C LEU A 21 -2.66 -45.04 0.59
N VAL A 22 -1.74 -45.96 0.86
CA VAL A 22 -0.42 -45.63 1.43
C VAL A 22 0.40 -44.77 0.47
N ILE A 23 0.43 -45.12 -0.83
CA ILE A 23 1.14 -44.31 -1.84
C ILE A 23 0.51 -42.91 -1.94
N LEU A 24 -0.83 -42.81 -1.99
CA LEU A 24 -1.53 -41.53 -2.02
C LEU A 24 -1.24 -40.68 -0.77
N ALA A 25 -1.17 -41.30 0.42
CA ALA A 25 -0.83 -40.61 1.66
C ALA A 25 0.60 -40.03 1.63
N ILE A 26 1.58 -40.79 1.14
CA ILE A 26 2.97 -40.33 1.01
C ILE A 26 3.07 -39.18 0.00
N LEU A 27 2.42 -39.30 -1.16
CA LEU A 27 2.40 -38.24 -2.17
C LEU A 27 1.74 -36.97 -1.65
N ALA A 28 0.58 -37.09 -0.98
CA ALA A 28 -0.11 -35.96 -0.39
C ALA A 28 0.76 -35.23 0.65
N ALA A 29 1.49 -35.98 1.49
CA ALA A 29 2.36 -35.40 2.51
C ALA A 29 3.46 -34.48 1.95
N ILE A 30 3.97 -34.77 0.75
CA ILE A 30 5.01 -33.95 0.09
C ILE A 30 4.38 -32.78 -0.69
N ILE A 31 3.23 -33.01 -1.34
CA ILE A 31 2.58 -32.03 -2.23
C ILE A 31 1.95 -30.88 -1.44
N VAL A 32 1.29 -31.16 -0.31
CA VAL A 32 0.57 -30.15 0.48
C VAL A 32 1.46 -28.97 0.91
N PRO A 33 2.63 -29.15 1.55
CA PRO A 33 3.47 -28.03 1.96
C PRO A 33 4.01 -27.23 0.75
N ALA A 34 4.36 -27.90 -0.35
CA ALA A 34 4.80 -27.23 -1.56
C ALA A 34 3.69 -26.35 -2.16
N LEU A 35 2.47 -26.87 -2.24
CA LEU A 35 1.30 -26.15 -2.76
C LEU A 35 0.98 -24.91 -1.92
N LEU A 36 1.02 -25.03 -0.59
CA LEU A 36 0.82 -23.88 0.31
C LEU A 36 1.84 -22.76 0.02
N GLY A 37 3.13 -23.11 -0.10
CA GLY A 37 4.16 -22.13 -0.44
C GLY A 37 4.01 -21.49 -1.83
N TYR A 38 3.44 -22.20 -2.81
CA TYR A 38 3.10 -21.60 -4.11
C TYR A 38 1.93 -20.62 -4.03
N ILE A 39 0.91 -20.94 -3.22
CA ILE A 39 -0.23 -20.06 -2.98
C ILE A 39 0.22 -18.76 -2.31
N ASP A 40 1.10 -18.84 -1.31
CA ASP A 40 1.61 -17.66 -0.60
C ASP A 40 2.39 -16.73 -1.55
N LYS A 41 3.27 -17.30 -2.39
CA LYS A 41 3.98 -16.53 -3.43
C LYS A 41 3.05 -15.92 -4.47
N ALA A 42 1.95 -16.60 -4.81
CA ALA A 42 0.97 -16.07 -5.74
C ALA A 42 0.21 -14.89 -5.12
N ARG A 43 -0.18 -15.00 -3.84
CA ARG A 43 -0.79 -13.91 -3.07
C ARG A 43 0.13 -12.70 -2.95
N GLU A 44 1.41 -12.91 -2.61
CA GLU A 44 2.40 -11.84 -2.55
C GLU A 44 2.53 -11.10 -3.89
N LYS A 45 2.61 -11.85 -5.01
CA LYS A 45 2.66 -11.24 -6.34
C LYS A 45 1.39 -10.45 -6.66
N GLN A 46 0.23 -10.96 -6.26
CA GLN A 46 -1.04 -10.28 -6.45
C GLN A 46 -1.06 -8.96 -5.67
N ASP A 47 -0.67 -8.96 -4.39
CA ASP A 47 -0.59 -7.74 -3.57
C ASP A 47 0.32 -6.69 -4.21
N ILE A 48 1.47 -7.11 -4.77
CA ILE A 48 2.40 -6.20 -5.47
C ILE A 48 1.76 -5.64 -6.75
N ILE A 49 1.01 -6.44 -7.51
CA ILE A 49 0.33 -5.97 -8.74
C ILE A 49 -0.75 -4.94 -8.40
N GLU A 50 -1.55 -5.22 -7.37
CA GLU A 50 -2.59 -4.29 -6.90
C GLU A 50 -1.99 -3.00 -6.35
N ALA A 51 -0.93 -3.10 -5.54
CA ALA A 51 -0.19 -1.96 -5.04
C ALA A 51 0.40 -1.11 -6.19
N LYS A 52 0.94 -1.75 -7.24
CA LYS A 52 1.41 -1.05 -8.45
C LYS A 52 0.28 -0.27 -9.10
N ALA A 53 -0.91 -0.86 -9.24
CA ALA A 53 -2.07 -0.19 -9.82
C ALA A 53 -2.43 1.08 -9.02
N CYS A 54 -2.46 1.00 -7.69
CA CYS A 54 -2.71 2.16 -6.82
C CYS A 54 -1.62 3.23 -6.96
N ILE A 55 -0.34 2.86 -7.01
CA ILE A 55 0.77 3.82 -7.18
C ILE A 55 0.73 4.46 -8.57
N THR A 56 0.46 3.70 -9.62
CA THR A 56 0.31 4.23 -10.98
C THR A 56 -0.88 5.19 -11.08
N ALA A 57 -2.00 4.87 -10.44
CA ALA A 57 -3.15 5.77 -10.35
C ALA A 57 -2.82 7.07 -9.59
N ALA A 58 -2.15 6.96 -8.45
CA ALA A 58 -1.69 8.13 -7.69
C ALA A 58 -0.73 9.00 -8.50
N GLN A 59 0.23 8.38 -9.20
CA GLN A 59 1.16 9.07 -10.08
C GLN A 59 0.44 9.78 -11.23
N ALA A 60 -0.59 9.16 -11.83
CA ALA A 60 -1.39 9.78 -12.88
C ALA A 60 -2.14 11.03 -12.39
N VAL A 61 -2.78 10.95 -11.22
CA VAL A 61 -3.48 12.10 -10.61
C VAL A 61 -2.51 13.23 -10.29
N LEU A 62 -1.32 12.93 -9.75
CA LEU A 62 -0.29 13.93 -9.52
C LEU A 62 0.18 14.59 -10.82
N SER A 63 0.44 13.79 -11.87
CA SER A 63 0.87 14.32 -13.17
C SER A 63 -0.20 15.21 -13.82
N GLU A 64 -1.48 14.90 -13.64
CA GLU A 64 -2.58 15.76 -14.07
C GLU A 64 -2.56 17.10 -13.33
N GLU A 65 -2.37 17.08 -12.00
CA GLU A 65 -2.29 18.30 -11.20
C GLU A 65 -1.07 19.16 -11.55
N TYR A 66 0.08 18.55 -11.83
CA TYR A 66 1.28 19.28 -12.29
C TYR A 66 0.98 20.16 -13.52
N GLY A 67 0.19 19.64 -14.47
CA GLY A 67 -0.22 20.37 -15.67
C GLY A 67 -1.16 21.54 -15.40
N LYS A 68 -1.94 21.48 -14.31
CA LYS A 68 -2.94 22.51 -13.95
C LYS A 68 -2.35 23.62 -13.08
N THR A 69 -1.54 23.27 -12.07
CA THR A 69 -1.24 24.16 -10.95
C THR A 69 0.16 24.77 -10.97
N LYS A 70 1.00 24.48 -11.98
CA LYS A 70 2.37 25.02 -12.14
C LYS A 70 3.20 24.97 -10.84
N GLY A 71 3.14 23.87 -10.10
CA GLY A 71 4.01 23.66 -8.92
C GLY A 71 3.33 23.70 -7.55
N LYS A 72 2.00 23.89 -7.46
CA LYS A 72 1.22 23.77 -6.21
C LYS A 72 0.40 22.47 -6.16
N ILE A 73 0.76 21.52 -5.31
CA ILE A 73 -0.06 20.32 -5.07
C ILE A 73 -1.18 20.69 -4.12
N GLU A 74 -2.39 20.86 -4.65
CA GLU A 74 -3.61 21.14 -3.89
C GLU A 74 -4.55 19.93 -3.97
N LEU A 75 -4.17 18.83 -3.32
CA LEU A 75 -4.97 17.59 -3.25
C LEU A 75 -5.98 17.59 -2.10
N ASP A 76 -6.19 18.73 -1.43
CA ASP A 76 -7.28 18.91 -0.48
C ASP A 76 -8.49 19.39 -1.28
N ASP A 77 -9.41 18.49 -1.63
CA ASP A 77 -10.78 18.94 -1.78
C ASP A 77 -11.10 19.66 -0.48
N LYS A 78 -11.42 20.96 -0.51
CA LYS A 78 -11.96 21.62 0.67
C LYS A 78 -13.17 20.82 1.14
N ASN A 79 -12.92 19.92 2.08
CA ASN A 79 -13.81 18.83 2.44
C ASN A 79 -15.18 19.45 2.76
N PRO A 80 -16.29 19.04 2.14
CA PRO A 80 -17.57 19.72 2.35
C PRO A 80 -17.98 19.70 3.83
N VAL A 81 -17.50 18.73 4.62
CA VAL A 81 -17.68 18.69 6.09
C VAL A 81 -16.86 19.77 6.81
N ILE A 82 -15.69 20.14 6.28
CA ILE A 82 -14.85 21.22 6.80
C ILE A 82 -15.42 22.61 6.41
N ASN A 83 -16.13 22.74 5.30
CA ASN A 83 -16.74 24.02 4.89
C ASN A 83 -17.90 24.45 5.82
N VAL A 84 -18.69 23.51 6.35
CA VAL A 84 -19.72 23.81 7.37
C VAL A 84 -19.11 24.42 8.64
N ILE A 85 -17.88 24.05 8.98
CA ILE A 85 -17.15 24.58 10.15
C ILE A 85 -16.43 25.89 9.80
N LYS A 86 -15.89 26.03 8.57
CA LYS A 86 -15.18 27.24 8.10
C LYS A 86 -16.12 28.42 7.80
N GLU A 87 -17.34 28.18 7.33
CA GLU A 87 -18.32 29.24 7.06
C GLU A 87 -18.74 30.00 8.34
N ARG A 88 -18.66 29.35 9.51
CA ARG A 88 -18.92 30.00 10.82
C ARG A 88 -17.76 30.90 11.31
N GLN A 89 -16.59 30.86 10.68
CA GLN A 89 -15.40 31.64 11.09
C GLN A 89 -14.82 32.51 9.95
N ALA A 90 -15.62 32.81 8.92
CA ALA A 90 -15.16 33.45 7.69
C ALA A 90 -15.11 35.00 7.73
N ALA A 91 -14.58 35.61 8.80
CA ALA A 91 -14.40 37.07 8.84
C ALA A 91 -12.95 37.55 8.64
N ASN A 92 -11.93 36.68 8.65
CA ASN A 92 -10.53 37.12 8.54
C ASN A 92 -9.59 36.06 7.94
N LEU A 93 -9.82 35.63 6.68
CA LEU A 93 -8.85 34.80 5.97
C LEU A 93 -8.58 35.33 4.57
N ASN A 94 -7.47 36.07 4.46
CA ASN A 94 -6.66 36.21 3.25
C ASN A 94 -6.46 34.81 2.64
N PRO A 95 -6.55 34.60 1.31
CA PRO A 95 -6.33 33.29 0.71
C PRO A 95 -4.86 32.89 0.90
N LYS A 96 -4.57 32.29 2.05
CA LYS A 96 -3.26 31.77 2.37
C LYS A 96 -3.00 30.62 1.40
N GLU A 97 -1.89 30.75 0.67
CA GLU A 97 -1.25 29.71 -0.12
C GLU A 97 -1.33 28.33 0.54
N PRO A 98 -1.31 27.22 -0.25
CA PRO A 98 -1.25 25.87 0.30
C PRO A 98 -0.18 25.84 1.39
N THR A 99 -0.66 25.51 2.59
CA THR A 99 -0.12 25.91 3.89
C THR A 99 1.41 25.89 3.97
N LYS A 100 1.99 26.90 4.62
CA LYS A 100 3.45 27.10 4.78
C LYS A 100 4.23 25.94 5.46
N ASP A 101 3.58 24.83 5.83
CA ASP A 101 4.12 23.77 6.69
C ASP A 101 3.66 22.36 6.27
N ASN A 102 3.74 21.99 4.98
CA ASN A 102 3.18 20.71 4.51
C ASN A 102 3.83 19.50 5.20
N GLY A 103 3.10 18.97 6.18
CA GLY A 103 3.27 17.66 6.81
C GLY A 103 2.15 16.73 6.36
N ASP A 104 2.20 15.46 6.79
CA ASP A 104 1.41 14.33 6.26
C ASP A 104 -0.11 14.61 6.18
N VAL A 105 -0.75 14.26 5.06
CA VAL A 105 -2.15 14.61 4.73
C VAL A 105 -3.00 13.34 4.61
N ASP A 106 -4.23 13.39 5.12
CA ASP A 106 -5.24 12.38 4.85
C ASP A 106 -6.18 12.82 3.72
N LEU A 107 -6.17 12.05 2.64
CA LEU A 107 -7.06 12.21 1.49
C LEU A 107 -8.26 11.27 1.57
N THR A 108 -8.36 10.39 2.56
CA THR A 108 -9.42 9.38 2.62
C THR A 108 -10.80 10.02 2.49
N GLY A 109 -11.58 9.56 1.51
CA GLY A 109 -12.93 10.07 1.23
C GLY A 109 -13.03 11.34 0.37
N THR A 110 -11.91 12.01 0.06
CA THR A 110 -11.85 13.14 -0.89
C THR A 110 -12.09 12.68 -2.34
N SER A 111 -12.40 13.61 -3.26
CA SER A 111 -12.51 13.32 -4.69
C SER A 111 -11.20 12.80 -5.27
N TYR A 112 -10.05 13.32 -4.82
CA TYR A 112 -8.74 12.84 -5.22
C TYR A 112 -8.51 11.39 -4.82
N ALA A 113 -8.80 11.03 -3.56
CA ALA A 113 -8.69 9.63 -3.14
C ALA A 113 -9.66 8.73 -3.90
N LYS A 114 -10.92 9.13 -4.04
CA LYS A 114 -11.91 8.37 -4.83
C LYS A 114 -11.45 8.19 -6.27
N ARG A 115 -10.84 9.22 -6.87
CA ARG A 115 -10.32 9.16 -8.24
C ARG A 115 -9.16 8.19 -8.34
N ILE A 116 -8.22 8.21 -7.39
CA ILE A 116 -7.11 7.25 -7.34
C ILE A 116 -7.63 5.81 -7.21
N LEU A 117 -8.56 5.56 -6.28
CA LEU A 117 -9.14 4.24 -6.07
C LEU A 117 -9.94 3.76 -7.30
N GLN A 118 -10.68 4.65 -7.96
CA GLN A 118 -11.41 4.35 -9.18
C GLN A 118 -10.47 4.05 -10.36
N LEU A 119 -9.38 4.80 -10.51
CA LEU A 119 -8.39 4.56 -11.56
C LEU A 119 -7.62 3.26 -11.33
N ALA A 120 -7.39 2.89 -10.07
CA ALA A 120 -6.77 1.63 -9.71
C ALA A 120 -7.75 0.45 -9.81
N ASP A 121 -9.06 0.70 -9.82
CA ASP A 121 -10.15 -0.29 -9.71
C ASP A 121 -10.02 -1.18 -8.45
N LEU A 122 -9.68 -0.55 -7.31
CA LEU A 122 -9.37 -1.24 -6.06
C LEU A 122 -9.89 -0.45 -4.84
N ASP A 123 -10.19 -1.16 -3.75
CA ASP A 123 -10.60 -0.59 -2.46
C ASP A 123 -9.84 -1.23 -1.28
N PRO A 124 -8.53 -0.96 -1.17
CA PRO A 124 -7.63 -1.64 -0.24
C PRO A 124 -7.93 -1.32 1.22
N TYR A 125 -7.53 -2.23 2.10
CA TYR A 125 -7.61 -2.01 3.55
C TYR A 125 -6.79 -0.80 3.98
N CYS A 126 -5.60 -0.63 3.41
CA CYS A 126 -4.84 0.60 3.58
C CYS A 126 -3.98 0.89 2.35
N PHE A 127 -4.02 2.15 1.90
CA PHE A 127 -3.14 2.63 0.85
C PHE A 127 -2.66 4.04 1.16
N MET A 128 -1.34 4.22 1.07
CA MET A 128 -0.69 5.52 1.19
C MET A 128 0.43 5.64 0.17
N PHE A 129 0.75 6.87 -0.22
CA PHE A 129 1.93 7.16 -1.03
C PHE A 129 2.66 8.40 -0.48
N ALA A 130 3.90 8.61 -0.92
CA ALA A 130 4.66 9.81 -0.55
C ALA A 130 5.45 10.39 -1.71
N VAL A 131 5.58 11.71 -1.68
CA VAL A 131 6.29 12.54 -2.67
C VAL A 131 7.22 13.53 -1.98
N GLY A 132 8.03 14.27 -2.75
CA GLY A 132 8.88 15.33 -2.21
C GLY A 132 8.09 16.46 -1.54
N SER A 133 8.55 16.97 -0.40
CA SER A 133 7.89 18.05 0.34
C SER A 133 8.54 19.42 0.16
N ASN A 134 7.76 20.47 0.42
CA ASN A 134 8.24 21.84 0.59
C ASN A 134 8.72 22.11 2.03
N HIS A 135 8.83 21.11 2.91
CA HIS A 135 9.25 21.33 4.29
C HIS A 135 10.75 21.09 4.46
N LYS A 136 11.46 22.05 5.08
CA LYS A 136 12.87 21.87 5.47
C LYS A 136 12.95 20.91 6.65
N SER A 137 13.82 19.93 6.61
CA SER A 137 14.24 19.29 7.85
C SER A 137 15.26 20.15 8.58
N ASN A 138 14.91 20.67 9.75
CA ASN A 138 15.83 21.26 10.73
C ASN A 138 16.92 22.19 10.16
N GLY A 139 16.50 23.26 9.49
CA GLY A 139 17.35 24.39 9.08
C GLY A 139 18.34 24.12 7.95
N ASN A 140 18.91 22.92 7.85
CA ASN A 140 20.06 22.58 7.00
C ASN A 140 19.70 21.69 5.80
N VAL A 141 18.43 21.33 5.64
CA VAL A 141 17.98 20.38 4.61
C VAL A 141 17.21 21.13 3.53
N SER A 142 17.59 20.91 2.27
CA SER A 142 17.03 21.60 1.09
C SER A 142 15.62 21.12 0.73
N TYR A 143 14.84 22.00 0.08
CA TYR A 143 13.51 21.69 -0.44
C TYR A 143 13.52 20.67 -1.59
N ALA A 144 12.40 19.97 -1.79
CA ALA A 144 12.17 19.19 -3.00
C ALA A 144 11.98 20.09 -4.22
N THR A 145 12.47 19.66 -5.38
CA THR A 145 12.22 20.34 -6.66
C THR A 145 10.74 20.26 -7.02
N GLU A 146 10.27 21.04 -7.98
CA GLU A 146 8.87 20.91 -8.44
C GLU A 146 8.56 19.50 -8.92
N HIS A 147 9.44 18.91 -9.74
CA HIS A 147 9.29 17.53 -10.22
C HIS A 147 9.18 16.51 -9.07
N ASP A 148 10.02 16.65 -8.04
CA ASP A 148 10.02 15.76 -6.89
C ASP A 148 8.68 15.74 -6.14
N LYS A 149 7.94 16.85 -6.17
CA LYS A 149 6.63 16.95 -5.50
C LYS A 149 5.58 16.12 -6.21
N TYR A 150 5.69 15.93 -7.52
CA TYR A 150 4.70 15.17 -8.31
C TYR A 150 5.16 13.76 -8.65
N THR A 151 6.26 13.29 -8.05
CA THR A 151 6.80 11.94 -8.26
C THR A 151 6.59 11.10 -7.01
N VAL A 152 6.03 9.90 -7.17
CA VAL A 152 5.87 8.95 -6.06
C VAL A 152 7.18 8.23 -5.77
N TYR A 153 7.70 8.42 -4.56
CA TYR A 153 8.95 7.79 -4.08
C TYR A 153 8.73 6.71 -3.03
N TYR A 154 7.55 6.69 -2.42
CA TYR A 154 7.16 5.71 -1.43
C TYR A 154 5.71 5.28 -1.63
N GLY A 155 5.43 4.00 -1.41
CA GLY A 155 4.07 3.47 -1.33
C GLY A 155 3.96 2.46 -0.19
N PHE A 156 2.78 2.41 0.41
CA PHE A 156 2.38 1.37 1.35
C PHE A 156 1.02 0.85 0.94
N TYR A 157 0.88 -0.47 0.92
CA TYR A 157 -0.34 -1.14 0.50
C TYR A 157 -0.64 -2.35 1.38
N MET A 158 -1.90 -2.49 1.77
CA MET A 158 -2.49 -3.69 2.37
C MET A 158 -3.83 -3.95 1.70
N ALA A 159 -3.97 -5.11 1.04
CA ALA A 159 -5.22 -5.50 0.39
C ALA A 159 -6.35 -5.70 1.42
N THR A 160 -6.07 -6.49 2.47
CA THR A 160 -7.01 -6.83 3.54
C THR A 160 -6.42 -6.56 4.93
N ALA A 161 -7.20 -6.78 5.99
CA ALA A 161 -6.74 -6.62 7.37
C ALA A 161 -5.62 -7.60 7.76
N ASP A 162 -5.62 -8.79 7.15
CA ASP A 162 -4.67 -9.87 7.44
C ASP A 162 -3.55 -9.98 6.39
N SER A 163 -3.61 -9.15 5.33
CA SER A 163 -2.57 -9.13 4.29
C SER A 163 -1.26 -8.58 4.84
N GLU A 164 -0.15 -9.23 4.51
CA GLU A 164 1.17 -8.68 4.79
C GLU A 164 1.41 -7.39 3.99
N PRO A 165 1.86 -6.30 4.64
CA PRO A 165 2.04 -5.03 3.97
C PRO A 165 3.11 -5.14 2.89
N VAL A 166 2.86 -4.44 1.79
CA VAL A 166 3.83 -4.27 0.70
C VAL A 166 4.25 -2.80 0.65
N TYR A 167 5.55 -2.59 0.53
CA TYR A 167 6.15 -1.27 0.44
C TYR A 167 6.80 -1.09 -0.93
N TYR A 168 6.65 0.10 -1.48
CA TYR A 168 7.42 0.57 -2.62
C TYR A 168 8.37 1.65 -2.14
N TYR A 169 9.64 1.56 -2.53
CA TYR A 169 10.63 2.57 -2.19
C TYR A 169 11.75 2.59 -3.24
N ASN A 170 12.07 3.78 -3.76
CA ASN A 170 13.21 3.99 -4.66
C ASN A 170 13.24 3.05 -5.90
N GLY A 171 12.08 2.74 -6.48
CA GLY A 171 11.98 1.84 -7.65
C GLY A 171 11.86 0.36 -7.32
N GLU A 172 11.96 -0.01 -6.04
CA GLU A 172 11.96 -1.40 -5.59
C GLU A 172 10.73 -1.70 -4.72
N TRP A 173 10.30 -2.96 -4.77
CA TRP A 173 9.22 -3.51 -3.96
C TRP A 173 9.81 -4.36 -2.84
N THR A 174 9.32 -4.17 -1.61
CA THR A 174 9.81 -4.88 -0.44
C THR A 174 8.69 -5.16 0.55
N LYS A 175 8.80 -6.26 1.29
CA LYS A 175 7.96 -6.59 2.44
C LYS A 175 8.51 -6.03 3.75
N ALA A 176 9.80 -5.69 3.79
CA ALA A 176 10.42 -5.09 4.96
C ALA A 176 10.10 -3.60 5.01
N ASN A 177 9.53 -3.16 6.12
CA ASN A 177 9.11 -1.77 6.29
C ASN A 177 10.31 -0.80 6.19
N PRO A 178 10.40 0.03 5.14
CA PRO A 178 11.49 0.98 4.99
C PRO A 178 11.53 1.99 6.14
N ARG A 179 10.42 2.17 6.87
CA ARG A 179 10.23 3.11 7.96
C ARG A 179 10.33 2.49 9.36
N TYR A 180 10.77 1.24 9.46
CA TYR A 180 10.97 0.58 10.75
C TYR A 180 11.80 1.46 11.70
N LYS A 181 11.54 1.38 13.01
CA LYS A 181 12.07 2.29 14.05
C LYS A 181 13.59 2.51 13.99
N ASP A 182 14.36 1.51 13.56
CA ASP A 182 15.82 1.55 13.45
C ASP A 182 16.35 1.80 12.02
N SER A 183 15.45 2.11 11.07
CA SER A 183 15.77 2.33 9.65
C SER A 183 16.42 3.70 9.38
N SER A 184 17.26 4.19 10.29
CA SER A 184 18.08 5.40 10.11
C SER A 184 18.94 5.38 8.84
N ALA A 185 19.24 4.18 8.33
CA ALA A 185 19.91 3.96 7.04
C ALA A 185 19.10 4.49 5.85
N ILE A 186 17.77 4.51 5.94
CA ILE A 186 16.87 4.92 4.86
C ILE A 186 16.16 6.22 5.19
N PHE A 187 15.61 6.36 6.40
CA PHE A 187 14.91 7.55 6.87
C PHE A 187 15.37 7.99 8.26
N THR A 188 15.49 9.29 8.47
CA THR A 188 15.61 9.83 9.83
C THR A 188 14.25 9.93 10.52
N ASN A 189 14.28 10.23 11.82
CA ASN A 189 13.09 10.48 12.66
C ASN A 189 12.14 11.60 12.16
N ARG A 190 12.55 12.41 11.16
CA ARG A 190 11.78 13.54 10.61
C ARG A 190 11.31 13.34 9.17
N ASN A 191 11.10 12.09 8.76
CA ASN A 191 10.69 11.74 7.39
C ASN A 191 11.73 12.17 6.33
N VAL A 192 13.02 12.31 6.72
CA VAL A 192 14.09 12.72 5.79
C VAL A 192 14.74 11.51 5.18
N VAL A 193 14.71 11.45 3.85
CA VAL A 193 15.34 10.37 3.09
C VAL A 193 16.87 10.49 3.17
N GLN A 194 17.56 9.39 3.42
CA GLN A 194 19.03 9.34 3.53
C GLN A 194 19.72 8.75 2.29
N VAL A 195 18.96 8.09 1.42
CA VAL A 195 19.46 7.40 0.22
C VAL A 195 18.59 7.70 -1.00
N GLY A 196 19.14 7.49 -2.20
CA GLY A 196 18.41 7.72 -3.45
C GLY A 196 18.27 9.20 -3.87
N PRO A 197 17.43 9.49 -4.87
CA PRO A 197 17.34 10.80 -5.51
C PRO A 197 16.89 11.95 -4.57
N LEU A 198 16.17 11.62 -3.50
CA LEU A 198 15.69 12.59 -2.52
C LEU A 198 16.56 12.67 -1.26
N LYS A 199 17.82 12.22 -1.31
CA LYS A 199 18.74 12.29 -0.17
C LYS A 199 18.80 13.71 0.41
N GLY A 200 18.58 13.79 1.72
CA GLY A 200 18.53 15.07 2.42
C GLY A 200 17.32 15.90 2.00
N LYS A 201 16.16 15.28 1.80
CA LYS A 201 14.87 15.96 1.63
C LYS A 201 13.81 15.24 2.46
N ARG A 202 12.76 15.95 2.86
CA ARG A 202 11.63 15.38 3.58
C ARG A 202 10.56 14.89 2.60
N LEU A 203 9.98 13.72 2.88
CA LEU A 203 8.78 13.24 2.19
C LEU A 203 7.51 13.75 2.85
N GLN A 204 6.54 14.05 2.00
CA GLN A 204 5.16 14.35 2.32
C GLN A 204 4.32 13.11 2.02
N TYR A 205 3.60 12.61 3.01
CA TYR A 205 2.76 11.42 2.83
C TYR A 205 1.30 11.80 2.61
N TYR A 206 0.61 10.98 1.83
CA TYR A 206 -0.81 11.09 1.53
C TYR A 206 -1.47 9.74 1.79
N LEU A 207 -2.38 9.71 2.77
CA LEU A 207 -3.22 8.54 3.06
C LEU A 207 -4.44 8.59 2.15
N VAL A 208 -4.70 7.53 1.39
CA VAL A 208 -5.78 7.49 0.39
C VAL A 208 -6.94 6.62 0.84
N ALA A 209 -6.62 5.49 1.45
CA ALA A 209 -7.59 4.56 2.01
C ALA A 209 -7.09 4.06 3.36
N ASN A 210 -8.00 3.98 4.32
CA ASN A 210 -7.68 3.52 5.65
C ASN A 210 -8.91 2.92 6.35
N LYS A 211 -9.03 1.60 6.26
CA LYS A 211 -10.01 0.80 6.99
C LYS A 211 -9.46 0.23 8.29
N THR A 212 -8.24 0.61 8.68
CA THR A 212 -7.56 0.14 9.91
C THR A 212 -8.18 0.70 11.20
N GLY A 213 -8.97 1.78 11.09
CA GLY A 213 -9.47 2.53 12.24
C GLY A 213 -8.42 3.37 12.97
N LYS A 214 -7.17 3.44 12.47
CA LYS A 214 -6.11 4.29 13.04
C LYS A 214 -6.22 5.71 12.48
N GLY A 215 -6.40 6.70 13.37
CA GLY A 215 -6.83 8.06 13.02
C GLY A 215 -5.82 8.92 12.25
N SER A 216 -6.38 9.96 11.61
CA SER A 216 -5.81 10.62 10.43
C SER A 216 -5.71 12.16 10.48
N VAL A 217 -5.92 12.79 11.64
CA VAL A 217 -5.74 14.26 11.80
C VAL A 217 -4.83 14.61 12.98
N ASP A 218 -4.40 13.62 13.76
CA ASP A 218 -3.35 13.76 14.78
C ASP A 218 -2.32 12.65 14.58
N SER A 219 -1.58 12.84 13.47
CA SER A 219 -0.67 11.94 12.74
C SER A 219 0.15 10.94 13.56
N SER A 220 0.35 11.18 14.86
CA SER A 220 1.03 10.30 15.81
C SER A 220 0.52 8.85 15.76
N ASN A 221 -0.78 8.61 15.74
CA ASN A 221 -1.31 7.24 15.92
C ASN A 221 -1.07 6.32 14.72
N PHE A 222 -1.32 6.80 13.50
CA PHE A 222 -1.09 6.01 12.29
C PHE A 222 0.40 5.84 12.00
N TRP A 223 1.20 6.91 12.08
CA TRP A 223 2.64 6.81 11.83
C TRP A 223 3.37 5.97 12.85
N ASN A 224 2.96 6.00 14.12
CA ASN A 224 3.53 5.11 15.13
C ASN A 224 3.17 3.65 14.87
N TRP A 225 1.93 3.39 14.46
CA TRP A 225 1.52 2.05 14.05
C TRP A 225 2.31 1.56 12.84
N LEU A 226 2.46 2.39 11.80
CA LEU A 226 3.27 2.05 10.63
C LEU A 226 4.72 1.78 10.99
N LYS A 227 5.35 2.60 11.85
CA LYS A 227 6.75 2.41 12.29
C LYS A 227 6.94 1.16 13.15
N ALA A 228 5.89 0.70 13.81
CA ALA A 228 5.90 -0.51 14.63
C ALA A 228 5.69 -1.79 13.81
N MET A 229 5.28 -1.69 12.54
CA MET A 229 5.27 -2.84 11.64
C MET A 229 6.69 -3.27 11.31
N HIS A 230 6.95 -4.57 11.49
CA HIS A 230 8.16 -5.25 11.06
C HIS A 230 8.09 -5.57 9.56
#